data_AF-A0A1D6GKN0-F1
#
_entry.id   AF-A0A1D6GKN0-F1
#
_cell.length_a   1.000
_cell.length_b   1.000
_cell.length_c   1.000
_cell.angle_alpha   90.00
_cell.angle_beta   90.00
_cell.angle_gamma   90.00
#
_symmetry.space_group_name_H-M   'P 1'
#
loop_
_entity.id
_entity.type
_entity.pdbx_description
1 polymer ?
#
loop_
_entity_poly.entity_id
_entity_poly.type
_entity_poly.pdbx_seq_one_letter_code
_entity_poly.pdbx_strand_id
1 'polypeptide(L)'
;MAAMTAYKYQAQALMRDYLLADPLVPYTSVLIGIVLCKMAYDFTRILSSFYFKGYTLLTKIQRIEWNNRGPITFRYSIISTSALGVSVGYFITDLAMIFWLYPSLGGMEYVLHHTVSLVAIAYTMLSGEGQFYTYMVLISETTTPEINLRWFLDTAGLKKSSAYLVNGILMFVAWLVARIFLFMYVFYHIYLHYGQIMQMHAFGYYLTFVVPSVLFVMNTMWFMKILKGVMKTLAKWP
;
A
#
# COMPACT_ATOMS: atom_id res chain seq x y z
N MET A 1 -19.27 -18.77 -25.99
CA MET A 1 -19.69 -17.35 -25.82
C MET A 1 -20.84 -17.19 -24.82
N ALA A 2 -21.98 -17.88 -24.98
CA ALA A 2 -23.15 -17.71 -24.10
C ALA A 2 -22.91 -18.00 -22.59
N ALA A 3 -22.16 -19.04 -22.25
CA ALA A 3 -21.83 -19.37 -20.85
C ALA A 3 -20.98 -18.28 -20.16
N MET A 4 -20.10 -17.62 -20.90
CA MET A 4 -19.26 -16.53 -20.41
C MET A 4 -20.07 -15.27 -20.14
N THR A 5 -21.08 -15.01 -20.98
CA THR A 5 -22.03 -13.91 -20.81
C THR A 5 -22.97 -14.16 -19.63
N ALA A 6 -23.46 -15.40 -19.47
CA ALA A 6 -24.29 -15.81 -18.33
C ALA A 6 -23.53 -15.71 -17.00
N TYR A 7 -22.28 -16.18 -16.97
CA TYR A 7 -21.40 -16.04 -15.80
C TYR A 7 -21.16 -14.58 -15.43
N LYS A 8 -20.88 -13.71 -16.42
CA LYS A 8 -20.76 -12.26 -16.18
C LYS A 8 -22.04 -11.66 -15.59
N TYR A 9 -23.21 -12.07 -16.08
CA TYR A 9 -24.49 -11.58 -15.59
C TYR A 9 -24.78 -12.03 -14.15
N GLN A 10 -24.46 -13.28 -13.83
CA GLN A 10 -24.57 -13.81 -12.46
C GLN A 10 -23.60 -13.13 -11.50
N ALA A 11 -22.36 -12.91 -11.92
CA ALA A 11 -21.37 -12.17 -11.14
C ALA A 11 -21.80 -10.71 -10.92
N GLN A 12 -22.38 -10.05 -11.94
CA GLN A 12 -22.93 -8.69 -11.85
C GLN A 12 -24.07 -8.59 -10.84
N ALA A 13 -24.99 -9.56 -10.82
CA ALA A 13 -26.11 -9.60 -9.88
C ALA A 13 -25.60 -9.78 -8.43
N LEU A 14 -24.73 -10.76 -8.21
CA LEU A 14 -24.13 -11.04 -6.90
C LEU A 14 -23.32 -9.83 -6.37
N MET A 15 -22.56 -9.18 -7.25
CA MET A 15 -21.78 -7.99 -6.93
C MET A 15 -22.67 -6.83 -6.48
N ARG A 16 -23.81 -6.63 -7.15
CA ARG A 16 -24.78 -5.58 -6.82
C ARG A 16 -25.35 -5.82 -5.42
N ASP A 17 -25.74 -7.05 -5.10
CA ASP A 17 -26.27 -7.39 -3.78
C ASP A 17 -25.20 -7.24 -2.68
N TYR A 18 -23.96 -7.62 -2.96
CA TYR A 18 -22.84 -7.51 -2.02
C TYR A 18 -22.41 -6.06 -1.74
N LEU A 19 -22.32 -5.20 -2.76
CA LEU A 19 -22.00 -3.78 -2.59
C LEU A 19 -23.05 -3.03 -1.76
N LEU A 20 -24.29 -3.48 -1.81
CA LEU A 20 -25.38 -2.95 -1.00
C LEU A 20 -25.40 -3.54 0.42
N ALA A 21 -24.64 -4.62 0.67
CA ALA A 21 -24.72 -5.37 1.91
C ALA A 21 -23.89 -4.79 3.07
N ASP A 22 -22.73 -4.15 2.84
CA ASP A 22 -22.05 -3.43 3.94
C ASP A 22 -20.92 -2.44 3.53
N PRO A 23 -21.12 -1.12 3.65
CA PRO A 23 -20.06 -0.12 3.46
C PRO A 23 -18.97 -0.14 4.54
N LEU A 24 -19.14 -0.87 5.65
CA LEU A 24 -18.36 -0.70 6.88
C LEU A 24 -16.98 -1.39 6.88
N VAL A 25 -16.83 -2.47 6.09
CA VAL A 25 -15.65 -3.36 6.10
C VAL A 25 -14.31 -2.67 5.78
N PRO A 26 -14.20 -1.80 4.75
CA PRO A 26 -12.94 -1.10 4.48
C PRO A 26 -12.60 -0.01 5.52
N TYR A 27 -13.59 0.54 6.22
CA TYR A 27 -13.34 1.54 7.28
C TYR A 27 -12.90 0.88 8.58
N THR A 28 -13.44 -0.31 8.91
CA THR A 28 -13.04 -1.05 10.12
C THR A 28 -11.62 -1.60 10.01
N SER A 29 -11.15 -1.99 8.82
CA SER A 29 -9.77 -2.45 8.61
C SER A 29 -8.73 -1.35 8.85
N VAL A 30 -9.03 -0.10 8.47
CA VAL A 30 -8.17 1.07 8.77
C VAL A 30 -8.09 1.33 10.28
N LEU A 31 -9.22 1.28 10.99
CA LEU A 31 -9.26 1.45 12.45
C LEU A 31 -8.50 0.33 13.17
N ILE A 32 -8.64 -0.91 12.71
CA ILE A 32 -7.89 -2.06 13.23
C ILE A 32 -6.39 -1.86 13.01
N GLY A 33 -5.96 -1.36 11.84
CA GLY A 33 -4.57 -1.03 11.55
C GLY A 33 -3.97 0.01 12.51
N ILE A 34 -4.72 1.07 12.82
CA ILE A 34 -4.30 2.12 13.77
C ILE A 34 -4.15 1.54 15.20
N VAL A 35 -5.10 0.70 15.62
CA VAL A 35 -5.07 0.05 16.95
C VAL A 35 -3.89 -0.92 17.05
N LEU A 36 -3.64 -1.72 16.00
CA LEU A 36 -2.49 -2.64 15.95
C LEU A 36 -1.16 -1.90 15.99
N CYS A 37 -1.03 -0.76 15.29
CA CYS A 37 0.16 0.09 15.39
C CYS A 37 0.37 0.60 16.82
N LYS A 38 -0.70 1.04 17.50
CA LYS A 38 -0.62 1.50 18.89
C LYS A 38 -0.22 0.39 19.86
N MET A 39 -0.78 -0.82 19.69
CA MET A 39 -0.42 -1.99 20.50
C MET A 39 1.05 -2.38 20.34
N ALA A 40 1.62 -2.25 19.12
CA ALA A 40 3.02 -2.51 18.87
C ALA A 40 3.95 -1.57 19.66
N TYR A 41 3.65 -0.26 19.66
CA TYR A 41 4.38 0.73 20.44
C TYR A 41 4.30 0.45 21.95
N ASP A 42 3.12 0.10 22.44
CA ASP A 42 2.90 -0.20 23.86
C ASP A 42 3.62 -1.50 24.27
N PHE A 43 3.72 -2.49 23.39
CA PHE A 43 4.44 -3.74 23.62
C PHE A 43 5.96 -3.55 23.67
N THR A 44 6.54 -2.80 22.72
CA THR A 44 7.97 -2.44 22.76
C THR A 44 8.34 -1.70 24.04
N ARG A 45 7.46 -0.81 24.53
CA ARG A 45 7.63 -0.12 25.81
C ARG A 45 7.69 -1.07 27.01
N ILE A 46 6.83 -2.09 27.03
CA ILE A 46 6.80 -3.10 28.11
C ILE A 46 8.08 -3.92 28.11
N LEU A 47 8.50 -4.44 26.96
CA LEU A 47 9.74 -5.20 26.81
C LEU A 47 10.98 -4.41 27.24
N SER A 48 11.11 -3.16 26.81
CA SER A 48 12.22 -2.30 27.20
C SER A 48 12.28 -2.02 28.70
N SER A 49 11.12 -2.00 29.39
CA SER A 49 11.05 -1.79 30.84
C SER A 49 11.53 -2.99 31.66
N PHE A 50 11.46 -4.22 31.12
CA PHE A 50 11.93 -5.42 31.79
C PHE A 50 13.45 -5.62 31.68
N TYR A 51 14.03 -5.27 30.53
CA TYR A 51 15.46 -5.53 30.26
C TYR A 51 16.41 -4.42 30.74
N PHE A 52 15.93 -3.18 30.89
CA PHE A 52 16.76 -2.05 31.32
C PHE A 52 16.12 -1.32 32.50
N LYS A 53 16.64 -1.55 33.72
CA LYS A 53 16.18 -0.89 34.97
C LYS A 53 16.16 0.65 34.91
N GLY A 54 16.99 1.27 34.04
CA GLY A 54 17.00 2.72 33.81
C GLY A 54 15.94 3.23 32.82
N TYR A 55 15.29 2.37 32.04
CA TYR A 55 14.29 2.74 31.03
C TYR A 55 13.02 3.36 31.65
N THR A 56 12.62 2.88 32.82
CA THR A 56 11.47 3.42 33.57
C THR A 56 11.73 4.85 34.09
N LEU A 57 12.99 5.19 34.32
CA LEU A 57 13.45 6.51 34.80
C LEU A 57 13.61 7.55 33.67
N LEU A 58 13.65 7.11 32.41
CA LEU A 58 13.75 8.02 31.25
C LEU A 58 12.46 8.81 31.06
N THR A 59 12.58 10.06 30.62
CA THR A 59 11.43 10.86 30.18
C THR A 59 10.79 10.24 28.93
N LYS A 60 9.55 10.64 28.60
CA LYS A 60 8.83 10.11 27.43
C LYS A 60 9.62 10.32 26.12
N ILE A 61 10.29 11.46 25.97
CA ILE A 61 11.11 11.80 24.78
C ILE A 61 12.38 10.94 24.76
N GLN A 62 13.07 10.80 25.89
CA GLN A 62 14.29 9.98 25.97
C GLN A 62 14.01 8.49 25.72
N ARG A 63 12.84 7.97 26.11
CA ARG A 63 12.42 6.60 25.75
C ARG A 63 12.17 6.43 24.26
N ILE A 64 11.56 7.43 23.63
CA ILE A 64 11.34 7.44 22.18
C ILE A 64 12.70 7.48 21.47
N GLU A 65 13.62 8.35 21.89
CA GLU A 65 14.97 8.40 21.34
C GLU A 65 15.72 7.09 21.56
N TRP A 66 15.69 6.54 22.79
CA TRP A 66 16.31 5.27 23.15
C TRP A 66 15.88 4.13 22.24
N ASN A 67 14.56 3.99 22.03
CA ASN A 67 13.99 2.97 21.15
C ASN A 67 14.30 3.21 19.66
N ASN A 68 14.80 4.40 19.29
CA ASN A 68 15.08 4.83 17.93
C ASN A 68 16.56 5.16 17.69
N ARG A 69 17.51 4.78 18.56
CA ARG A 69 18.93 5.18 18.40
C ARG A 69 19.67 4.54 17.22
N GLY A 70 19.08 3.55 16.54
CA GLY A 70 19.66 2.95 15.33
C GLY A 70 19.36 3.74 14.04
N PRO A 71 20.18 3.57 12.98
CA PRO A 71 19.86 4.14 11.67
C PRO A 71 18.49 3.63 11.20
N ILE A 72 17.70 4.50 10.56
CA ILE A 72 16.31 4.21 10.21
C ILE A 72 16.19 3.00 9.27
N THR A 73 17.24 2.76 8.48
CA THR A 73 17.37 1.63 7.56
C THR A 73 17.49 0.28 8.26
N PHE A 74 17.85 0.22 9.54
CA PHE A 74 17.99 -1.02 10.32
C PHE A 74 16.93 -1.17 11.41
N ARG A 75 15.90 -0.30 11.42
CA ARG A 75 14.82 -0.40 12.39
C ARG A 75 13.79 -1.43 11.93
N TYR A 76 13.66 -2.50 12.70
CA TYR A 76 12.61 -3.50 12.54
C TYR A 76 12.15 -4.01 13.92
N SER A 77 11.02 -4.71 13.92
CA SER A 77 10.44 -5.38 15.09
C SER A 77 9.77 -6.66 14.63
N ILE A 78 9.45 -7.55 15.57
CA ILE A 78 8.68 -8.78 15.24
C ILE A 78 7.35 -8.41 14.57
N ILE A 79 6.65 -7.41 15.08
CA ILE A 79 5.33 -7.02 14.57
C ILE A 79 5.45 -6.47 13.15
N SER A 80 6.46 -5.63 12.88
CA SER A 80 6.69 -5.11 11.54
C SER A 80 7.11 -6.23 10.57
N THR A 81 8.05 -7.10 10.96
CA THR A 81 8.41 -8.25 10.13
C THR A 81 7.22 -9.18 9.86
N SER A 82 6.35 -9.43 10.86
CA SER A 82 5.12 -10.21 10.66
C SER A 82 4.14 -9.53 9.70
N ALA A 83 3.96 -8.22 9.79
CA ALA A 83 3.11 -7.47 8.86
C ALA A 83 3.66 -7.51 7.42
N LEU A 84 4.98 -7.41 7.24
CA LEU A 84 5.60 -7.62 5.92
C LEU A 84 5.39 -9.06 5.42
N GLY A 85 5.40 -10.06 6.31
CA GLY A 85 5.07 -11.44 5.94
C GLY A 85 3.64 -11.62 5.41
N VAL A 86 2.66 -10.94 6.02
CA VAL A 86 1.31 -10.87 5.47
C VAL A 86 1.31 -10.20 4.09
N SER A 87 2.04 -9.09 3.93
CA SER A 87 2.18 -8.41 2.64
C SER A 87 2.84 -9.31 1.57
N VAL A 88 3.87 -10.09 1.91
CA VAL A 88 4.46 -11.07 0.98
C VAL A 88 3.41 -12.08 0.50
N GLY A 89 2.64 -12.65 1.42
CA GLY A 89 1.58 -13.61 1.07
C GLY A 89 0.50 -12.99 0.16
N TYR A 90 0.10 -11.75 0.46
CA TYR A 90 -0.84 -10.97 -0.36
C TYR A 90 -0.28 -10.75 -1.78
N PHE A 91 0.93 -10.22 -1.92
CA PHE A 91 1.54 -9.94 -3.23
C PHE A 91 1.81 -11.22 -4.06
N ILE A 92 2.14 -12.35 -3.41
CA ILE A 92 2.25 -13.66 -4.10
C ILE A 92 0.88 -14.07 -4.66
N THR A 93 -0.17 -13.93 -3.86
CA THR A 93 -1.54 -14.28 -4.27
C THR A 93 -1.98 -13.43 -5.45
N ASP A 94 -1.75 -12.12 -5.41
CA ASP A 94 -2.06 -11.21 -6.51
C ASP A 94 -1.28 -11.57 -7.78
N LEU A 95 0.03 -11.82 -7.66
CA LEU A 95 0.86 -12.20 -8.79
C LEU A 95 0.41 -13.53 -9.42
N ALA A 96 0.05 -14.52 -8.59
CA ALA A 96 -0.51 -15.79 -9.05
C ALA A 96 -1.84 -15.60 -9.79
N MET A 97 -2.75 -14.77 -9.25
CA MET A 97 -4.01 -14.43 -9.90
C MET A 97 -3.79 -13.72 -11.24
N ILE A 98 -2.85 -12.75 -11.29
CA ILE A 98 -2.49 -12.03 -12.52
C ILE A 98 -2.01 -13.02 -13.59
N PHE A 99 -1.11 -13.96 -13.25
CA PHE A 99 -0.64 -14.96 -14.20
C PHE A 99 -1.74 -15.92 -14.65
N TRP A 100 -2.56 -16.39 -13.72
CA TRP A 100 -3.63 -17.34 -14.03
C TRP A 100 -4.69 -16.74 -14.97
N LEU A 101 -5.01 -15.46 -14.80
CA LEU A 101 -6.03 -14.76 -15.56
C LEU A 101 -5.45 -13.83 -16.63
N TYR A 102 -4.15 -13.91 -16.91
CA TYR A 102 -3.48 -13.04 -17.88
C TYR A 102 -4.08 -13.20 -19.29
N PRO A 103 -4.35 -12.12 -20.04
CA PRO A 103 -4.14 -10.69 -19.73
C PRO A 103 -5.38 -9.97 -19.15
N SER A 104 -6.37 -10.70 -18.63
CA SER A 104 -7.69 -10.15 -18.27
C SER A 104 -7.66 -9.27 -17.01
N LEU A 105 -6.76 -9.52 -16.07
CA LEU A 105 -6.62 -8.72 -14.83
C LEU A 105 -5.66 -7.52 -14.97
N GLY A 106 -4.89 -7.44 -16.05
CA GLY A 106 -3.92 -6.37 -16.26
C GLY A 106 -2.85 -6.72 -17.30
N GLY A 107 -2.16 -5.69 -17.78
CA GLY A 107 -1.04 -5.84 -18.69
C GLY A 107 0.28 -6.15 -17.98
N MET A 108 1.38 -6.17 -18.76
CA MET A 108 2.73 -6.44 -18.26
C MET A 108 3.17 -5.47 -17.15
N GLU A 109 2.64 -4.25 -17.14
CA GLU A 109 2.88 -3.29 -16.07
C GLU A 109 2.47 -3.82 -14.69
N TYR A 110 1.36 -4.57 -14.60
CA TYR A 110 0.93 -5.17 -13.32
C TYR A 110 1.86 -6.29 -12.89
N VAL A 111 2.32 -7.13 -13.83
CA VAL A 111 3.30 -8.18 -13.56
C VAL A 111 4.60 -7.57 -13.03
N LEU A 112 5.12 -6.53 -13.72
CA LEU A 112 6.33 -5.84 -13.30
C LEU A 112 6.16 -5.21 -11.91
N HIS A 113 5.07 -4.47 -11.69
CA HIS A 113 4.76 -3.83 -10.41
C HIS A 113 4.76 -4.83 -9.25
N HIS A 114 4.01 -5.92 -9.36
CA HIS A 114 3.89 -6.90 -8.28
C HIS A 114 5.20 -7.67 -8.09
N THR A 115 5.93 -7.95 -9.16
CA THR A 115 7.21 -8.68 -9.08
C THR A 115 8.28 -7.84 -8.37
N VAL A 116 8.51 -6.59 -8.79
CA VAL A 116 9.54 -5.73 -8.16
C VAL A 116 9.17 -5.38 -6.72
N SER A 117 7.88 -5.21 -6.44
CA SER A 117 7.39 -4.96 -5.07
C SER A 117 7.56 -6.20 -4.19
N LEU A 118 7.20 -7.39 -4.69
CA LEU A 118 7.35 -8.65 -3.95
C LEU A 118 8.83 -8.91 -3.60
N VAL A 119 9.76 -8.69 -4.53
CA VAL A 119 11.20 -8.82 -4.28
C VAL A 119 11.65 -7.87 -3.16
N ALA A 120 11.21 -6.61 -3.19
CA ALA A 120 11.57 -5.64 -2.15
C ALA A 120 10.97 -5.97 -0.78
N ILE A 121 9.67 -6.32 -0.73
CA ILE A 121 8.99 -6.67 0.52
C ILE A 121 9.62 -7.93 1.12
N ALA A 122 9.85 -8.97 0.33
CA ALA A 122 10.49 -10.20 0.79
C ALA A 122 11.92 -9.94 1.29
N TYR A 123 12.71 -9.13 0.57
CA TYR A 123 14.04 -8.74 1.02
C TYR A 123 14.02 -8.03 2.38
N THR A 124 13.18 -7.00 2.53
CA THR A 124 13.11 -6.20 3.77
C THR A 124 12.52 -6.98 4.95
N MET A 125 11.65 -7.95 4.68
CA MET A 125 11.17 -8.91 5.67
C MET A 125 12.31 -9.83 6.16
N LEU A 126 13.08 -10.43 5.25
CA LEU A 126 14.10 -11.42 5.57
C LEU A 126 15.38 -10.82 6.15
N SER A 127 15.78 -9.65 5.67
CA SER A 127 17.01 -8.97 6.11
C SER A 127 16.80 -8.04 7.31
N GLY A 128 15.57 -7.56 7.54
CA GLY A 128 15.29 -6.50 8.51
C GLY A 128 15.72 -5.10 8.05
N GLU A 129 16.37 -4.97 6.89
CA GLU A 129 16.79 -3.69 6.35
C GLU A 129 15.67 -3.01 5.56
N GLY A 130 15.64 -1.67 5.57
CA GLY A 130 14.79 -0.87 4.69
C GLY A 130 13.29 -0.95 4.99
N GLN A 131 12.86 -1.60 6.09
CA GLN A 131 11.43 -1.75 6.40
C GLN A 131 10.69 -0.40 6.42
N PHE A 132 11.31 0.66 6.93
CA PHE A 132 10.74 2.01 6.92
C PHE A 132 10.37 2.48 5.51
N TYR A 133 11.27 2.30 4.53
CA TYR A 133 11.01 2.68 3.13
C TYR A 133 9.97 1.75 2.49
N THR A 134 10.03 0.45 2.76
CA THR A 134 9.00 -0.50 2.29
C THR A 134 7.62 -0.12 2.80
N TYR A 135 7.46 0.26 4.06
CA TYR A 135 6.18 0.70 4.60
C TYR A 135 5.69 1.99 3.98
N MET A 136 6.56 2.98 3.79
CA MET A 136 6.17 4.20 3.08
C MET A 136 5.67 3.88 1.67
N VAL A 137 6.32 2.96 0.96
CA VAL A 137 5.83 2.52 -0.36
C VAL A 137 4.52 1.73 -0.25
N LEU A 138 4.36 0.85 0.74
CA LEU A 138 3.14 0.06 0.96
C LEU A 138 1.91 0.90 1.30
N ILE A 139 2.06 2.12 1.84
CA ILE A 139 0.93 3.06 1.98
C ILE A 139 0.25 3.30 0.62
N SER A 140 0.97 3.20 -0.50
CA SER A 140 0.33 3.32 -1.82
C SER A 140 -0.69 2.22 -2.11
N GLU A 141 -0.60 1.06 -1.46
CA GLU A 141 -1.56 -0.03 -1.60
C GLU A 141 -2.94 0.34 -1.01
N THR A 142 -3.00 1.34 -0.14
CA THR A 142 -4.29 1.81 0.41
C THR A 142 -5.18 2.46 -0.64
N THR A 143 -4.69 2.73 -1.86
CA THR A 143 -5.52 3.23 -2.97
C THR A 143 -6.22 2.11 -3.77
N THR A 144 -5.86 0.85 -3.53
CA THR A 144 -6.39 -0.31 -4.26
C THR A 144 -7.88 -0.54 -4.00
N PRO A 145 -8.41 -0.39 -2.77
CA PRO A 145 -9.85 -0.48 -2.51
C PRO A 145 -10.68 0.47 -3.39
N GLU A 146 -10.21 1.69 -3.63
CA GLU A 146 -10.91 2.68 -4.45
C GLU A 146 -10.94 2.28 -5.93
N ILE A 147 -9.85 1.71 -6.45
CA ILE A 147 -9.76 1.19 -7.83
C ILE A 147 -10.76 0.04 -8.00
N ASN A 148 -10.77 -0.90 -7.05
CA ASN A 148 -11.67 -2.06 -7.09
C ASN A 148 -13.13 -1.62 -6.98
N LEU A 149 -13.45 -0.72 -6.06
CA LEU A 149 -14.81 -0.15 -5.94
C LEU A 149 -15.25 0.52 -7.23
N ARG A 150 -14.37 1.27 -7.90
CA ARG A 150 -14.67 1.89 -9.18
C ARG A 150 -15.02 0.87 -10.25
N TRP A 151 -14.23 -0.20 -10.33
CA TRP A 151 -14.47 -1.31 -11.27
C TRP A 151 -15.79 -2.03 -10.97
N PHE A 152 -16.11 -2.25 -9.70
CA PHE A 152 -17.39 -2.86 -9.31
C PHE A 152 -18.59 -2.00 -9.70
N LEU A 153 -18.52 -0.69 -9.45
CA LEU A 153 -19.57 0.26 -9.84
C LEU A 153 -19.72 0.36 -11.37
N ASP A 154 -18.62 0.33 -12.12
CA ASP A 154 -18.63 0.26 -13.59
C ASP A 154 -19.38 -1.00 -14.05
N THR A 155 -18.92 -2.16 -13.55
CA THR A 155 -19.45 -3.48 -13.92
C THR A 155 -20.92 -3.65 -13.57
N ALA A 156 -21.40 -3.03 -12.48
CA ALA A 156 -22.81 -3.02 -12.08
C ALA A 156 -23.70 -2.07 -12.91
N GLY A 157 -23.12 -1.32 -13.87
CA GLY A 157 -23.82 -0.34 -14.70
C GLY A 157 -24.06 1.02 -14.02
N LEU A 158 -23.36 1.31 -12.92
CA LEU A 158 -23.62 2.46 -12.05
C LEU A 158 -22.76 3.69 -12.36
N LYS A 159 -22.25 3.84 -13.59
CA LYS A 159 -21.39 4.99 -14.00
C LYS A 159 -22.03 6.37 -13.82
N LYS A 160 -23.37 6.44 -13.83
CA LYS A 160 -24.15 7.67 -13.67
C LYS A 160 -24.56 7.95 -12.21
N SER A 161 -24.14 7.12 -11.26
CA SER A 161 -24.48 7.29 -9.85
C SER A 161 -23.55 8.29 -9.16
N SER A 162 -24.06 8.96 -8.12
CA SER A 162 -23.24 9.81 -7.24
C SER A 162 -22.11 9.03 -6.58
N ALA A 163 -22.31 7.74 -6.27
CA ALA A 163 -21.28 6.86 -5.73
C ALA A 163 -20.06 6.73 -6.68
N TYR A 164 -20.30 6.60 -7.99
CA TYR A 164 -19.23 6.53 -9.00
C TYR A 164 -18.48 7.86 -9.15
N LEU A 165 -19.17 8.99 -9.01
CA LEU A 165 -18.56 10.31 -8.99
C LEU A 165 -17.67 10.50 -7.75
N VAL A 166 -18.24 10.27 -6.56
CA VAL A 166 -17.55 10.42 -5.26
C VAL A 166 -16.33 9.51 -5.20
N ASN A 167 -16.46 8.23 -5.55
CA ASN A 167 -15.32 7.31 -5.64
C ASN A 167 -14.24 7.83 -6.60
N GLY A 168 -14.61 8.42 -7.74
CA GLY A 168 -13.65 9.00 -8.69
C GLY A 168 -12.86 10.17 -8.11
N ILE A 169 -13.52 11.07 -7.37
CA ILE A 169 -12.87 12.20 -6.68
C ILE A 169 -11.96 11.68 -5.57
N LEU A 170 -12.44 10.75 -4.72
CA LEU A 170 -11.65 10.14 -3.66
C LEU A 170 -10.42 9.43 -4.21
N MET A 171 -10.58 8.64 -5.28
CA MET A 171 -9.47 7.96 -5.95
C MET A 171 -8.42 8.95 -6.48
N PHE A 172 -8.83 10.09 -7.04
CA PHE A 172 -7.91 11.14 -7.48
C PHE A 172 -7.12 11.74 -6.32
N VAL A 173 -7.80 12.11 -5.22
CA VAL A 173 -7.14 12.70 -4.03
C VAL A 173 -6.20 11.68 -3.37
N ALA A 174 -6.67 10.44 -3.18
CA ALA A 174 -5.87 9.37 -2.60
C ALA A 174 -4.62 9.08 -3.45
N TRP A 175 -4.74 9.06 -4.78
CA TRP A 175 -3.60 8.88 -5.67
C TRP A 175 -2.60 10.03 -5.58
N LEU A 176 -3.07 11.28 -5.58
CA LEU A 176 -2.19 12.44 -5.46
C LEU A 176 -1.37 12.39 -4.16
N VAL A 177 -2.02 12.07 -3.03
CA VAL A 177 -1.36 12.04 -1.72
C VAL A 177 -0.46 10.81 -1.59
N ALA A 178 -1.01 9.60 -1.76
CA ALA A 178 -0.31 8.34 -1.45
C ALA A 178 0.64 7.87 -2.54
N ARG A 179 0.49 8.33 -3.79
CA ARG A 179 1.28 7.85 -4.95
C ARG A 179 2.13 8.91 -5.63
N ILE A 180 1.82 10.20 -5.45
CA ILE A 180 2.65 11.31 -5.96
C ILE A 180 3.43 11.98 -4.84
N PHE A 181 2.75 12.63 -3.89
CA PHE A 181 3.43 13.37 -2.81
C PHE A 181 4.23 12.47 -1.89
N LEU A 182 3.69 11.30 -1.53
CA LEU A 182 4.43 10.33 -0.72
C LEU A 182 5.72 9.86 -1.42
N PHE A 183 5.70 9.63 -2.73
CA PHE A 183 6.91 9.21 -3.45
C PHE A 183 7.93 10.35 -3.55
N MET A 184 7.49 11.58 -3.78
CA MET A 184 8.37 12.76 -3.69
C MET A 184 9.03 12.85 -2.29
N TYR A 185 8.24 12.60 -1.25
CA TYR A 185 8.75 12.55 0.13
C TYR A 185 9.72 11.39 0.34
N VAL A 186 9.46 10.19 -0.20
CA VAL A 186 10.38 9.05 -0.13
C VAL A 186 11.73 9.40 -0.76
N PHE A 187 11.76 10.00 -1.95
CA PHE A 187 13.02 10.42 -2.58
C PHE A 187 13.76 11.48 -1.77
N TYR A 188 13.03 12.48 -1.24
CA TYR A 188 13.59 13.48 -0.36
C TYR A 188 14.19 12.87 0.92
N HIS A 189 13.49 11.92 1.54
CA HIS A 189 13.95 11.23 2.73
C HIS A 189 15.16 10.33 2.43
N ILE A 190 15.17 9.66 1.28
CA ILE A 190 16.34 8.90 0.81
C ILE A 190 17.56 9.82 0.65
N TYR A 191 17.38 11.00 0.06
CA TYR A 191 18.44 12.00 -0.09
C TYR A 191 19.02 12.42 1.27
N LEU A 192 18.16 12.76 2.23
CA LEU A 192 18.60 13.17 3.57
C LEU A 192 19.32 12.06 4.35
N HIS A 193 18.90 10.80 4.16
CA HIS A 193 19.43 9.65 4.88
C HIS A 193 20.38 8.79 4.05
N TYR A 194 20.94 9.35 2.98
CA TYR A 194 21.82 8.63 2.04
C TYR A 194 22.96 7.88 2.74
N GLY A 195 23.61 8.52 3.72
CA GLY A 195 24.70 7.91 4.48
C GLY A 195 24.28 6.67 5.30
N GLN A 196 23.01 6.53 5.68
CA GLN A 196 22.48 5.34 6.35
C GLN A 196 22.14 4.24 5.35
N ILE A 197 21.72 4.60 4.14
CA ILE A 197 21.41 3.67 3.04
C ILE A 197 22.70 3.04 2.50
N MET A 198 23.79 3.80 2.45
CA MET A 198 25.11 3.29 2.08
C MET A 198 25.65 2.17 3.00
N GLN A 199 25.09 2.04 4.20
CA GLN A 199 25.49 1.00 5.17
C GLN A 199 24.73 -0.32 4.97
N MET A 200 23.62 -0.32 4.22
CA MET A 200 22.84 -1.52 3.92
C MET A 200 23.63 -2.48 3.02
N HIS A 201 23.23 -3.74 2.98
CA HIS A 201 23.75 -4.65 1.96
C HIS A 201 23.52 -4.07 0.55
N ALA A 202 24.44 -4.37 -0.38
CA ALA A 202 24.40 -3.84 -1.74
C ALA A 202 23.05 -4.07 -2.43
N PHE A 203 22.43 -5.23 -2.22
CA PHE A 203 21.11 -5.53 -2.77
C PHE A 203 20.02 -4.61 -2.21
N GLY A 204 19.96 -4.42 -0.88
CA GLY A 204 19.04 -3.48 -0.23
C GLY A 204 19.28 -2.03 -0.62
N TYR A 205 20.54 -1.63 -0.77
CA TYR A 205 20.92 -0.33 -1.31
C TYR A 205 20.27 -0.11 -2.68
N TYR A 206 20.47 -1.01 -3.65
CA TYR A 206 19.90 -0.85 -4.99
C TYR A 206 18.37 -0.89 -4.98
N LEU A 207 17.75 -1.79 -4.20
CA LEU A 207 16.29 -1.86 -4.10
C LEU A 207 15.68 -0.55 -3.59
N THR A 208 16.33 0.11 -2.63
CA THR A 208 15.86 1.38 -2.04
C THR A 208 15.76 2.51 -3.07
N PHE A 209 16.58 2.49 -4.13
CA PHE A 209 16.49 3.48 -5.22
C PHE A 209 15.64 3.00 -6.39
N VAL A 210 15.87 1.77 -6.86
CA VAL A 210 15.28 1.26 -8.09
C VAL A 210 13.79 1.08 -7.96
N VAL A 211 13.32 0.46 -6.86
CA VAL A 211 11.91 0.11 -6.71
C VAL A 211 11.04 1.37 -6.60
N PRO A 212 11.32 2.35 -5.70
CA PRO A 212 10.56 3.59 -5.68
C PRO A 212 10.59 4.35 -7.01
N SER A 213 11.70 4.32 -7.75
CA SER A 213 11.82 4.98 -9.06
C SER A 213 10.90 4.36 -10.11
N VAL A 214 10.94 3.03 -10.27
CA VAL A 214 10.06 2.31 -11.21
C VAL A 214 8.60 2.55 -10.85
N LEU A 215 8.26 2.41 -9.57
CA LEU A 215 6.91 2.63 -9.07
C LEU A 215 6.42 4.07 -9.27
N PHE A 216 7.29 5.07 -9.11
CA PHE A 216 6.92 6.47 -9.31
C PHE A 216 6.63 6.78 -10.79
N VAL A 217 7.44 6.26 -11.72
CA VAL A 217 7.17 6.38 -13.16
C VAL A 217 5.80 5.79 -13.49
N MET A 218 5.49 4.61 -12.97
CA MET A 218 4.17 4.01 -13.16
C MET A 218 3.05 4.85 -12.51
N ASN A 219 3.25 5.32 -11.28
CA ASN A 219 2.27 6.12 -10.55
C ASN A 219 1.94 7.44 -11.27
N THR A 220 2.93 8.10 -11.87
CA THR A 220 2.70 9.30 -12.68
C THR A 220 1.93 9.00 -13.96
N MET A 221 2.25 7.92 -14.67
CA MET A 221 1.50 7.47 -15.85
C MET A 221 0.01 7.24 -15.53
N TRP A 222 -0.27 6.53 -14.43
CA TRP A 222 -1.64 6.25 -13.99
C TRP A 222 -2.35 7.50 -13.49
N PHE A 223 -1.66 8.39 -12.76
CA PHE A 223 -2.23 9.66 -12.32
C PHE A 223 -2.75 10.49 -13.51
N MET A 224 -1.99 10.53 -14.61
CA MET A 224 -2.44 11.22 -15.83
C MET A 224 -3.69 10.57 -16.45
N LYS A 225 -3.85 9.25 -16.36
CA LYS A 225 -5.08 8.56 -16.80
C LYS A 225 -6.27 8.89 -15.89
N ILE A 226 -6.06 8.93 -14.57
CA ILE A 226 -7.09 9.24 -13.58
C ILE A 226 -7.55 10.69 -13.73
N LEU A 227 -6.62 11.64 -13.86
CA LEU A 227 -6.91 13.05 -14.08
C LEU A 227 -7.78 13.24 -15.32
N LYS A 228 -7.39 12.63 -16.46
CA LYS A 228 -8.20 12.64 -17.69
C LYS A 228 -9.59 12.00 -17.47
N GLY A 229 -9.67 10.94 -16.67
CA GLY A 229 -10.92 10.28 -16.32
C GLY A 229 -11.87 11.20 -15.54
N VAL A 230 -11.38 11.84 -14.49
CA VAL A 230 -12.17 12.78 -13.66
C VAL A 230 -12.62 13.98 -14.47
N MET A 231 -11.75 14.59 -15.27
CA MET A 231 -12.12 15.72 -16.15
C MET A 231 -13.26 15.35 -17.11
N LYS A 232 -13.23 14.15 -17.69
CA LYS A 232 -14.31 13.65 -18.56
C LYS A 232 -15.61 13.39 -17.81
N THR A 233 -15.55 12.93 -16.56
CA THR A 233 -16.74 12.72 -15.74
C THR A 233 -17.36 14.05 -15.34
N LEU A 234 -16.56 15.01 -14.88
CA LEU A 234 -17.02 16.34 -14.48
C LEU A 234 -17.62 17.12 -15.66
N ALA A 235 -17.02 17.06 -16.85
CA ALA A 235 -17.56 17.71 -18.04
C ALA A 235 -18.94 17.19 -18.49
N LYS A 236 -19.37 16.03 -17.98
CA LYS A 236 -20.67 15.41 -18.28
C LYS A 236 -21.66 15.51 -17.13
N TRP A 237 -21.21 15.98 -15.97
CA TRP A 237 -22.04 16.11 -14.79
C TRP A 237 -22.68 17.50 -14.81
N PRO A 238 -24.02 17.61 -14.80
CA PRO A 238 -24.70 18.89 -14.75
C PRO A 238 -24.47 19.62 -13.42
#